data_AF-A0A939ZCI1-F1
#
_entry.id   AF-A0A939ZCI1-F1
#
_cell.length_a   1.000
_cell.length_b   1.000
_cell.length_c   1.000
_cell.angle_alpha   90.00
_cell.angle_beta   90.00
_cell.angle_gamma   90.00
#
_symmetry.space_group_name_H-M   'P 1'
#
loop_
_entity.id
_entity.type
_entity.pdbx_description
1 polymer ?
#
loop_
_entity_poly.entity_id
_entity_poly.type
_entity_poly.pdbx_seq_one_letter_code
_entity_poly.pdbx_strand_id
1 'polypeptide(L)'
;TINPLNWKTDETPADKSLNLGACFTDYDGNIKLEEQGLCGCYIDEGRGVVKVPELDPADYPAVVPNLPEGAYHIYDYQFFYRNLEENVGKRIESYRK
;
A
#
# COMPACT_ATOMS: atom_id res chain seq x y z
N THR A 1 12.68 2.10 -2.38
CA THR A 1 11.23 1.90 -2.13
C THR A 1 10.59 1.27 -3.35
N ILE A 2 9.47 0.57 -3.20
CA ILE A 2 8.74 -0.09 -4.29
C ILE A 2 7.27 0.31 -4.22
N ASN A 3 6.63 0.52 -5.37
CA ASN A 3 5.21 0.79 -5.46
C ASN A 3 4.44 -0.55 -5.38
N PRO A 4 3.63 -0.77 -4.34
CA PRO A 4 2.96 -2.06 -4.13
C PRO A 4 1.83 -2.33 -5.13
N LEU A 5 1.39 -1.34 -5.90
CA LEU A 5 0.32 -1.50 -6.89
C LEU A 5 0.84 -1.93 -8.27
N ASN A 6 2.06 -1.51 -8.65
CA ASN A 6 2.63 -1.80 -9.98
C ASN A 6 4.03 -2.47 -9.95
N TRP A 7 4.61 -2.67 -8.77
CA TRP A 7 5.93 -3.28 -8.52
C TRP A 7 7.12 -2.55 -9.15
N LYS A 8 6.95 -1.27 -9.52
CA LYS A 8 8.04 -0.41 -10.02
C LYS A 8 8.75 0.28 -8.85
N THR A 9 10.01 0.65 -9.08
CA THR A 9 10.86 1.37 -8.13
C THR A 9 11.19 2.80 -8.57
N ASP A 10 10.44 3.30 -9.57
CA ASP A 10 10.53 4.65 -10.12
C ASP A 10 9.29 5.47 -9.73
N GLU A 11 9.24 6.73 -10.13
CA GLU A 11 8.11 7.64 -9.88
C GLU A 11 6.83 7.30 -10.68
N THR A 12 6.77 6.18 -11.42
CA THR A 12 5.58 5.81 -12.19
C THR A 12 4.36 5.68 -11.26
N PRO A 13 3.33 6.54 -11.41
CA PRO A 13 2.15 6.47 -10.58
C PRO A 13 1.34 5.20 -10.88
N ALA A 14 0.64 4.71 -9.86
CA ALA A 14 -0.34 3.65 -9.97
C ALA A 14 -1.71 4.16 -9.55
N ASP A 15 -2.68 4.02 -10.45
CA ASP A 15 -4.08 4.38 -10.19
C ASP A 15 -4.71 3.42 -9.19
N LYS A 16 -5.71 3.90 -8.44
CA LYS A 16 -6.44 3.10 -7.45
C LYS A 16 -7.10 1.85 -8.04
N SER A 17 -7.42 1.81 -9.33
CA SER A 17 -7.92 0.60 -10.00
C SER A 17 -6.96 -0.59 -9.92
N LEU A 18 -5.67 -0.36 -9.65
CA LEU A 18 -4.66 -1.40 -9.42
C LEU A 18 -4.61 -1.88 -7.96
N ASN A 19 -5.32 -1.23 -7.04
CA ASN A 19 -5.45 -1.68 -5.66
C ASN A 19 -6.48 -2.81 -5.58
N LEU A 20 -5.98 -4.04 -5.39
CA LEU A 20 -6.76 -5.27 -5.39
C LEU A 20 -7.64 -5.43 -4.13
N GLY A 21 -7.38 -4.65 -3.07
CA GLY A 21 -8.10 -4.75 -1.82
C GLY A 21 -7.24 -4.33 -0.64
N ALA A 22 -7.63 -3.22 -0.03
CA ALA A 22 -7.18 -2.85 1.31
C ALA A 22 -7.92 -3.71 2.34
N CYS A 23 -7.22 -4.20 3.36
CA CYS A 23 -7.82 -5.02 4.42
C CYS A 23 -7.54 -4.42 5.80
N PHE A 24 -8.59 -4.19 6.57
CA PHE A 24 -8.51 -3.72 7.95
C PHE A 24 -8.90 -4.86 8.90
N THR A 25 -7.98 -5.25 9.77
CA THR A 25 -8.17 -6.38 10.68
C THR A 25 -8.50 -5.95 12.10
N ASP A 26 -9.10 -6.85 12.87
CA ASP A 26 -9.01 -6.77 14.33
C ASP A 26 -7.65 -7.27 14.84
N TYR A 27 -7.46 -7.22 16.16
CA TYR A 27 -6.24 -7.69 16.82
C TYR A 27 -6.02 -9.20 16.71
N ASP A 28 -7.05 -9.98 16.40
CA ASP A 28 -6.95 -11.42 16.16
C ASP A 28 -6.60 -11.73 14.70
N GLY A 29 -6.50 -10.71 13.84
CA GLY A 29 -6.19 -10.84 12.42
C GLY A 29 -7.40 -11.14 11.52
N ASN A 30 -8.63 -11.10 12.05
CA ASN A 30 -9.82 -11.26 11.22
C ASN A 30 -10.06 -9.98 10.42
N ILE A 31 -10.26 -10.11 9.11
CA ILE A 31 -10.61 -8.99 8.23
C ILE A 31 -12.01 -8.49 8.61
N LYS A 32 -12.10 -7.23 9.06
CA LYS A 32 -13.36 -6.54 9.39
C LYS A 32 -13.90 -5.75 8.21
N LEU A 33 -13.01 -5.18 7.42
CA LEU A 33 -13.34 -4.38 6.24
C LEU A 33 -12.36 -4.71 5.13
N GLU A 34 -12.88 -4.88 3.93
CA GLU A 34 -12.10 -5.01 2.71
C GLU A 34 -12.63 -4.02 1.67
N GLU A 35 -11.74 -3.22 1.09
CA GLU A 35 -12.09 -2.18 0.13
C GLU A 35 -11.16 -2.23 -1.09
N GLN A 36 -11.74 -2.59 -2.24
CA GLN A 36 -11.03 -2.54 -3.51
C GLN A 36 -10.95 -1.09 -3.99
N GLY A 37 -9.79 -0.69 -4.52
CA GLY A 37 -9.65 0.66 -5.07
C GLY A 37 -9.65 1.78 -4.04
N LEU A 38 -9.29 1.50 -2.78
CA LEU A 38 -9.20 2.51 -1.72
C LEU A 38 -8.31 3.70 -2.13
N CYS A 39 -7.14 3.42 -2.71
CA CYS A 39 -6.20 4.47 -3.11
C CYS A 39 -5.22 4.04 -4.20
N GLY A 40 -4.80 5.01 -5.01
CA GLY A 40 -3.59 4.94 -5.84
C GLY A 40 -2.34 5.32 -5.05
N CYS A 41 -1.16 5.14 -5.63
CA CYS A 41 0.08 5.62 -5.02
C CYS A 41 1.22 5.86 -6.04
N TYR A 42 2.22 6.61 -5.61
CA TYR A 42 3.48 6.81 -6.35
C TYR A 42 4.66 6.86 -5.37
N ILE A 43 5.88 6.70 -5.88
CA ILE A 43 7.10 6.85 -5.08
C ILE A 43 7.57 8.31 -5.17
N ASP A 44 7.81 8.93 -4.02
CA ASP A 44 8.60 10.16 -3.92
C ASP A 44 10.08 9.75 -3.84
N GLU A 45 10.83 9.88 -4.95
CA GLU A 45 12.23 9.45 -5.01
C GLU A 45 13.14 10.31 -4.13
N GLY A 46 12.83 11.59 -3.96
CA GLY A 46 13.61 12.51 -3.12
C GLY A 46 13.57 12.15 -1.64
N ARG A 47 12.45 11.57 -1.18
CA ARG A 47 12.27 11.09 0.21
C ARG A 47 12.41 9.57 0.35
N GLY A 48 12.32 8.82 -0.75
CA GLY A 48 12.32 7.37 -0.75
C GLY A 48 11.07 6.76 -0.08
N VAL A 49 9.89 7.36 -0.24
CA VAL A 49 8.65 6.89 0.41
C VAL A 49 7.52 6.68 -0.60
N VAL A 50 6.55 5.84 -0.25
CA VAL A 50 5.28 5.74 -0.99
C VAL A 50 4.36 6.86 -0.55
N LYS A 51 3.75 7.56 -1.52
CA LYS A 51 2.79 8.64 -1.32
C LYS A 51 1.40 8.20 -1.77
N VAL A 52 0.39 8.51 -0.97
CA VAL A 52 -1.02 8.19 -1.21
C VAL A 52 -1.84 9.50 -1.13
N PRO A 53 -1.90 10.27 -2.23
CA PRO A 53 -2.46 11.63 -2.19
C PRO A 53 -3.99 11.67 -2.10
N GLU A 54 -4.67 10.56 -2.37
CA GLU A 54 -6.14 10.47 -2.43
C GLU A 54 -6.80 10.33 -1.05
N LEU A 55 -6.03 10.02 -0.01
CA LEU A 55 -6.56 9.78 1.34
C LEU A 55 -6.45 11.02 2.22
N ASP A 56 -7.53 11.32 2.94
CA ASP A 56 -7.58 12.39 3.92
C ASP A 56 -6.79 11.99 5.19
N PRO A 57 -5.80 12.78 5.64
CA PRO A 57 -5.11 12.55 6.90
C PRO A 57 -6.03 12.51 8.14
N ALA A 58 -7.23 13.07 8.06
CA ALA A 58 -8.22 13.02 9.14
C ALA A 58 -8.79 11.60 9.33
N ASP A 59 -8.99 10.86 8.24
CA ASP A 59 -9.46 9.47 8.25
C ASP A 59 -8.32 8.50 8.61
N TYR A 60 -7.11 8.83 8.17
CA TYR A 60 -5.90 8.02 8.35
C TYR A 60 -4.77 8.84 8.97
N PRO A 61 -4.73 9.03 10.29
CA PRO A 61 -3.72 9.86 10.93
C PRO A 61 -2.31 9.30 10.72
N ALA A 62 -1.44 10.10 10.10
CA ALA A 62 -0.02 9.78 9.95
C ALA A 62 0.70 9.87 11.31
N VAL A 63 0.60 8.81 12.12
CA VAL A 63 1.14 8.77 13.49
C VAL A 63 2.67 8.59 13.56
N VAL A 64 3.35 8.42 12.43
CA VAL A 64 4.81 8.24 12.37
C VAL A 64 5.50 9.61 12.25
N PRO A 65 6.33 10.01 13.24
CA PRO A 65 7.02 11.30 13.20
C PRO A 65 7.95 11.43 11.99
N ASN A 66 8.08 12.65 11.46
CA ASN A 66 8.99 13.01 10.36
C ASN A 66 8.69 12.38 8.98
N LEU A 67 7.56 11.69 8.83
CA LEU A 67 7.09 11.32 7.50
C LEU A 67 6.52 12.55 6.76
N PRO A 68 6.77 12.68 5.45
CA PRO A 68 6.18 13.76 4.67
C PRO A 68 4.68 13.50 4.46
N GLU A 69 3.90 14.56 4.24
CA GLU A 69 2.45 14.47 4.02
C GLU A 69 2.05 13.43 2.96
N GLY A 70 1.03 12.62 3.23
CA GLY A 70 0.62 11.54 2.32
C GLY A 70 1.50 10.27 2.36
N ALA A 71 2.50 10.21 3.24
CA ALA A 71 3.22 8.97 3.54
C ALA A 71 2.63 8.29 4.79
N TYR A 72 1.97 7.16 4.57
CA TYR A 72 1.16 6.46 5.56
C TYR A 72 1.77 5.10 5.95
N HIS A 73 3.07 5.07 6.27
CA HIS A 73 3.84 3.81 6.39
C HIS A 73 3.24 2.79 7.38
N ILE A 74 2.59 3.25 8.45
CA ILE A 74 1.91 2.37 9.41
C ILE A 74 0.74 1.58 8.79
N TYR A 75 0.16 2.10 7.71
CA TYR A 75 -0.99 1.54 7.01
C TYR A 75 -0.61 0.73 5.77
N ASP A 76 0.68 0.61 5.39
CA ASP A 76 1.08 -0.01 4.12
C ASP A 76 0.51 -1.44 3.95
N TYR A 77 0.58 -2.26 4.99
CA TYR A 77 0.00 -3.61 4.95
C TYR A 77 -1.52 -3.60 4.84
N GLN A 78 -2.19 -2.61 5.42
CA GLN A 78 -3.64 -2.49 5.35
C GLN A 78 -4.07 -2.02 3.97
N PHE A 79 -3.46 -0.95 3.44
CA PHE A 79 -3.84 -0.33 2.17
C PHE A 79 -3.55 -1.22 0.95
N PHE A 80 -2.55 -2.10 1.04
CA PHE A 80 -2.07 -2.88 -0.11
C PHE A 80 -2.10 -4.40 0.12
N TYR A 81 -2.90 -4.87 1.10
CA TYR A 81 -2.92 -6.26 1.54
C TYR A 81 -3.04 -7.28 0.39
N ARG A 82 -4.07 -7.14 -0.46
CA ARG A 82 -4.33 -8.09 -1.55
C ARG A 82 -3.27 -8.04 -2.65
N ASN A 83 -2.69 -6.87 -2.93
CA ASN A 83 -1.54 -6.76 -3.83
C ASN A 83 -0.33 -7.52 -3.27
N LEU A 84 -0.04 -7.36 -1.98
CA LEU A 84 1.04 -8.09 -1.31
C LEU A 84 0.79 -9.60 -1.32
N GLU A 85 -0.43 -10.05 -1.02
CA GLU A 85 -0.82 -11.46 -1.08
C GLU A 85 -0.60 -12.06 -2.47
N GLU A 86 -1.06 -11.37 -3.53
CA GLU A 86 -0.85 -11.78 -4.92
C GLU A 86 0.65 -11.90 -5.25
N ASN A 87 1.46 -10.95 -4.79
CA ASN A 87 2.90 -10.93 -5.01
C ASN A 87 3.63 -12.05 -4.26
N VAL A 88 3.22 -12.35 -3.03
CA VAL A 88 3.74 -13.49 -2.26
C VAL A 88 3.48 -14.79 -3.02
N GLY A 89 2.27 -14.98 -3.57
CA GLY A 89 1.95 -16.13 -4.42
C GLY A 89 2.91 -16.26 -5.61
N LYS A 90 3.09 -15.18 -6.38
CA LYS A 90 4.02 -15.13 -7.52
C LYS A 90 5.47 -15.47 -7.12
N ARG A 91 5.93 -14.99 -5.97
CA ARG A 91 7.29 -15.25 -5.46
C ARG A 91 7.47 -16.70 -5.03
N ILE A 92 6.49 -17.28 -4.34
CA ILE A 92 6.53 -18.71 -3.95
C ILE A 92 6.58 -19.59 -5.19
N GLU A 93 5.75 -19.30 -6.19
CA GLU A 93 5.79 -20.03 -7.47
C GLU A 93 7.14 -19.90 -8.16
N SER A 94 7.72 -18.70 -8.20
CA SER A 94 9.04 -18.47 -8.79
C SER A 94 10.15 -19.20 -8.04
N TYR A 95 10.05 -19.33 -6.72
CA TYR A 95 11.05 -20.04 -5.90
C TYR A 95 11.00 -21.56 -6.11
N ARG A 96 9.82 -22.11 -6.43
CA ARG A 96 9.60 -23.56 -6.65
C ARG A 96 10.00 -24.03 -8.05
N LYS A 97 10.33 -23.12 -8.97
CA LYS A 97 10.84 -23.43 -10.31
C LYS A 97 12.34 -23.65 -10.27
#